data_AF-A0A158L6B4-F1
#
_entry.id   AF-A0A158L6B4-F1
#
_cell.length_a   1.000
_cell.length_b   1.000
_cell.length_c   1.000
_cell.angle_alpha   90.00
_cell.angle_beta   90.00
_cell.angle_gamma   90.00
#
_symmetry.space_group_name_H-M   'P 1'
#
loop_
_entity.id
_entity.type
_entity.pdbx_description
1 polymer ?
#
loop_
_entity_poly.entity_id
_entity_poly.type
_entity_poly.pdbx_seq_one_letter_code
_entity_poly.pdbx_strand_id
1 'polypeptide(L)'
;MRTGSEARALTMAFTTFVLFQFFNVFNARSENGSAFNAGFFDNRMLWMSLIGTLALQFVAVHWAPASRLFGTTGMAWTDWGIVIGVASTVLLFEETRKLAGASVRRTSRHDALHR
;
A
#
# COMPACT_ATOMS: atom_id res chain seq x y z
N MET A 1 -3.64 20.38 -27.49
CA MET A 1 -3.51 20.60 -26.03
C MET A 1 -4.13 19.43 -25.26
N ARG A 2 -3.50 18.24 -25.28
CA ARG A 2 -3.91 17.01 -24.52
C ARG A 2 -2.88 16.56 -23.48
N THR A 3 -1.70 17.18 -23.48
CA THR A 3 -0.53 16.77 -22.70
C THR A 3 -0.68 16.97 -21.19
N GLY A 4 -1.48 17.94 -20.74
CA GLY A 4 -1.68 18.21 -19.30
C GLY A 4 -2.47 17.11 -18.58
N SER A 5 -3.51 16.54 -19.21
CA SER A 5 -4.32 15.47 -18.62
C SER A 5 -3.62 14.12 -18.64
N GLU A 6 -2.84 13.84 -19.68
CA GLU A 6 -2.08 12.58 -19.83
C GLU A 6 -0.98 12.49 -18.77
N ALA A 7 -0.20 13.57 -18.58
CA ALA A 7 0.85 13.61 -17.58
C ALA A 7 0.28 13.50 -16.14
N ARG A 8 -0.87 14.12 -15.87
CA ARG A 8 -1.57 13.98 -14.58
C ARG A 8 -2.06 12.55 -14.35
N ALA A 9 -2.65 11.91 -15.35
CA ALA A 9 -3.11 10.53 -15.27
C ALA A 9 -1.95 9.55 -15.03
N LEU A 10 -0.81 9.73 -15.73
CA LEU A 10 0.40 8.93 -15.51
C LEU A 10 0.97 9.14 -14.10
N THR A 11 0.99 10.38 -13.61
CA THR A 11 1.43 10.68 -12.22
C THR A 11 0.53 10.00 -11.19
N MET A 12 -0.80 10.05 -11.40
CA MET A 12 -1.77 9.36 -10.56
C MET A 12 -1.60 7.85 -10.60
N ALA A 13 -1.42 7.27 -11.78
CA ALA A 13 -1.23 5.83 -11.95
C ALA A 13 0.06 5.35 -11.27
N PHE A 14 1.16 6.08 -11.48
CA PHE A 14 2.44 5.81 -10.83
C PHE A 14 2.32 5.88 -9.31
N THR A 15 1.73 6.95 -8.78
CA THR A 15 1.54 7.13 -7.33
C THR A 15 0.64 6.03 -6.74
N THR A 16 -0.45 5.69 -7.44
CA THR A 16 -1.34 4.60 -7.03
C THR A 16 -0.62 3.26 -6.99
N PHE A 17 0.20 2.97 -8.01
CA PHE A 17 1.00 1.75 -8.04
C PHE A 17 1.99 1.69 -6.87
N VAL A 18 2.72 2.78 -6.59
CA VAL A 18 3.65 2.83 -5.46
C VAL A 18 2.91 2.62 -4.13
N LEU A 19 1.76 3.27 -3.93
CA LEU A 19 0.96 3.07 -2.73
C LEU A 19 0.38 1.66 -2.63
N PHE A 20 -0.02 1.02 -3.74
CA PHE A 20 -0.42 -0.38 -3.73
C PHE A 20 0.72 -1.28 -3.24
N GLN A 21 1.94 -1.07 -3.73
CA GLN A 21 3.10 -1.83 -3.26
C GLN A 21 3.41 -1.58 -1.79
N PHE A 22 3.25 -0.33 -1.33
CA PHE A 22 3.37 0.03 0.07
C PHE A 22 2.37 -0.74 0.95
N PHE A 23 1.08 -0.74 0.59
CA PHE A 23 0.05 -1.49 1.32
C PHE A 23 0.23 -3.01 1.21
N ASN A 24 0.70 -3.53 0.07
CA ASN A 24 1.02 -4.95 -0.08
C ASN A 24 2.15 -5.40 0.85
N VAL A 25 3.24 -4.62 0.95
CA VAL A 25 4.33 -4.91 1.89
C VAL A 25 3.83 -4.88 3.34
N PHE A 26 2.96 -3.92 3.66
CA PHE A 26 2.31 -3.83 4.96
C PHE A 26 1.46 -5.07 5.26
N ASN A 27 0.66 -5.54 4.31
CA ASN A 27 -0.16 -6.75 4.43
C ASN A 27 0.67 -8.03 4.55
N ALA A 28 1.69 -8.21 3.70
CA ALA A 28 2.58 -9.39 3.76
C ALA A 28 3.28 -9.50 5.12
N ARG A 29 3.59 -8.37 5.76
CA ARG A 29 4.12 -8.35 7.12
C ARG A 29 3.07 -8.74 8.16
N SER A 30 1.84 -8.26 8.02
CA SER A 30 0.66 -8.60 8.83
C SER A 30 0.31 -10.10 8.76
N GLU A 31 0.58 -10.75 7.62
CA GLU A 31 0.32 -12.18 7.42
C GLU A 31 1.23 -13.05 8.30
N ASN A 32 2.50 -12.67 8.46
CA ASN A 32 3.48 -13.38 9.29
C ASN A 32 3.50 -12.94 10.77
N GLY A 33 2.62 -12.02 11.18
CA GLY A 33 2.43 -11.62 12.58
C GLY A 33 1.31 -10.58 12.71
N SER A 34 0.46 -10.68 13.74
CA SER A 34 -0.72 -9.82 13.92
C SER A 34 -0.42 -8.34 13.66
N ALA A 35 -1.20 -7.71 12.76
CA ALA A 35 -1.10 -6.29 12.39
C ALA A 35 -1.24 -5.33 13.59
N PHE A 36 -1.76 -5.82 14.71
CA PHE A 36 -1.98 -5.08 15.95
C PHE A 36 -1.25 -5.70 17.17
N ASN A 37 -0.26 -6.57 16.96
CA ASN A 37 0.53 -7.07 18.10
C ASN A 37 1.49 -5.99 18.63
N ALA A 38 1.78 -6.03 19.93
CA ALA A 38 2.65 -5.07 20.62
C ALA A 38 4.06 -4.90 20.01
N GLY A 39 4.51 -5.84 19.16
CA GLY A 39 5.76 -5.75 18.38
C GLY A 39 5.64 -5.06 17.00
N PHE A 40 4.49 -4.47 16.67
CA PHE A 40 4.23 -3.79 15.39
C PHE A 40 5.18 -2.60 15.14
N PHE A 41 5.59 -1.90 16.19
CA PHE A 41 6.58 -0.81 16.12
C PHE A 41 8.03 -1.29 16.27
N ASP A 42 8.25 -2.56 16.59
CA ASP A 42 9.59 -3.06 16.93
C ASP A 42 10.43 -3.38 15.68
N ASN A 43 9.78 -3.64 14.54
CA ASN A 43 10.47 -3.79 13.26
C ASN A 43 10.83 -2.42 12.66
N ARG A 44 11.88 -1.81 13.21
CA ARG A 44 12.44 -0.54 12.72
C ARG A 44 12.77 -0.57 11.24
N MET A 45 13.23 -1.71 10.72
CA MET A 45 13.62 -1.85 9.31
C MET A 45 12.41 -1.76 8.37
N LEU A 46 11.24 -2.26 8.78
CA LEU A 46 9.98 -2.05 8.06
C LEU A 46 9.60 -0.57 8.04
N TRP A 47 9.60 0.09 9.21
CA TRP A 47 9.25 1.51 9.29
C TRP A 47 10.21 2.39 8.50
N MET A 48 11.51 2.10 8.54
CA MET A 48 12.52 2.79 7.73
C MET A 48 12.25 2.61 6.23
N SER A 49 11.88 1.41 5.78
CA SER A 49 11.51 1.17 4.38
C SER A 49 10.23 1.90 4.00
N LEU A 50 9.19 1.89 4.84
CA LEU A 50 7.93 2.59 4.59
C LEU A 50 8.13 4.12 4.52
N ILE A 51 8.84 4.69 5.50
CA ILE A 51 9.19 6.12 5.51
C ILE A 51 10.06 6.45 4.31
N GLY A 52 11.03 5.60 3.97
CA GLY A 52 11.87 5.73 2.80
C GLY A 52 11.04 5.78 1.51
N THR A 53 10.10 4.86 1.32
CA THR A 53 9.20 4.84 0.16
C THR A 53 8.38 6.12 0.07
N LEU A 54 7.78 6.59 1.17
CA LEU A 54 7.01 7.84 1.18
C LEU A 54 7.89 9.07 0.89
N ALA A 55 9.10 9.11 1.44
CA ALA A 55 10.06 10.18 1.19
C ALA A 55 10.50 10.21 -0.28
N LEU A 56 10.85 9.05 -0.84
CA LEU A 56 11.16 8.91 -2.27
C LEU A 56 9.98 9.30 -3.15
N GLN A 57 8.75 8.94 -2.77
CA GLN A 57 7.55 9.34 -3.49
C GLN A 57 7.37 10.87 -3.46
N PHE A 58 7.57 11.49 -2.32
CA PHE A 58 7.48 12.95 -2.18
C PHE A 58 8.56 13.65 -3.00
N VAL A 59 9.79 13.12 -3.00
CA VAL A 59 10.88 13.61 -3.85
C VAL A 59 10.54 13.46 -5.33
N ALA A 60 10.01 12.32 -5.77
CA ALA A 60 9.63 12.10 -7.16
C ALA A 60 8.59 13.14 -7.64
N VAL A 61 7.61 13.46 -6.80
CA VAL A 61 6.50 14.38 -7.16
C VAL A 61 6.86 15.86 -7.00
N HIS A 62 7.68 16.24 -6.02
CA HIS A 62 7.94 17.65 -5.68
C HIS A 62 9.32 18.16 -6.11
N TRP A 63 10.30 17.28 -6.37
CA TRP A 63 11.64 17.71 -6.77
C TRP A 63 11.75 17.81 -8.29
N ALA A 64 11.92 19.03 -8.81
CA ALA A 64 11.89 19.33 -10.25
C ALA A 64 12.80 18.43 -11.14
N PRO A 65 14.02 18.03 -10.74
CA PRO A 65 14.83 17.07 -11.50
C PRO A 65 14.19 15.67 -11.55
N ALA A 66 13.70 15.17 -10.41
CA ALA A 66 13.04 13.87 -10.34
C ALA A 66 11.71 13.88 -11.09
N SER A 67 10.92 14.94 -10.96
CA SER A 67 9.65 15.07 -11.68
C SER A 67 9.83 15.11 -13.20
N ARG A 68 10.95 15.67 -13.69
CA ARG A 68 11.31 15.60 -15.11
C ARG A 68 11.78 14.21 -15.54
N LEU A 69 12.53 13.50 -14.69
CA LEU A 69 13.00 12.13 -14.97
C LEU A 69 11.85 11.13 -15.01
N PHE A 70 10.90 11.23 -14.08
CA PHE A 70 9.75 10.32 -13.98
C PHE A 70 8.53 10.80 -14.78
N GLY A 71 8.60 11.98 -15.42
CA GLY A 71 7.48 12.57 -16.15
C GLY A 71 6.28 12.91 -15.26
N THR A 72 6.51 13.13 -13.96
CA THR A 72 5.45 13.46 -13.02
C THR A 72 5.16 14.96 -13.01
N THR A 73 3.91 15.32 -12.82
CA THR A 73 3.48 16.71 -12.64
C THR A 73 3.06 16.95 -11.20
N GLY A 74 3.19 18.17 -10.71
CA GLY A 74 2.80 18.52 -9.34
C GLY A 74 1.35 18.07 -9.07
N MET A 75 1.19 17.20 -8.08
CA MET A 75 -0.09 16.57 -7.76
C MET A 75 -0.86 17.43 -6.75
N ALA A 76 -2.14 17.71 -7.02
CA ALA A 76 -2.99 18.43 -6.07
C ALA A 76 -3.28 17.57 -4.84
N TRP A 77 -3.47 18.19 -3.67
CA TRP A 77 -3.81 17.47 -2.44
C TRP A 77 -5.10 16.65 -2.53
N THR A 78 -6.04 17.05 -3.39
CA THR A 78 -7.26 16.27 -3.70
C THR A 78 -6.94 14.93 -4.36
N ASP A 79 -5.95 14.93 -5.25
CA ASP A 79 -5.55 13.75 -6.01
C ASP A 79 -4.83 12.75 -5.11
N TRP A 80 -4.05 13.24 -4.15
CA TRP A 80 -3.48 12.41 -3.08
C TRP A 80 -4.56 11.67 -2.30
N GLY A 81 -5.65 12.36 -1.91
CA GLY A 81 -6.77 11.73 -1.21
C GLY A 81 -7.43 10.60 -2.01
N ILE A 82 -7.65 10.83 -3.31
CA ILE A 82 -8.21 9.81 -4.22
C ILE A 82 -7.27 8.60 -4.32
N VAL A 83 -5.97 8.85 -4.54
CA VAL A 83 -4.98 7.79 -4.73
C VAL A 83 -4.75 6.98 -3.45
N ILE A 84 -4.74 7.63 -2.29
CA ILE A 84 -4.70 6.94 -0.98
C ILE A 84 -5.97 6.10 -0.80
N GLY A 85 -7.15 6.65 -1.12
CA GLY A 85 -8.42 5.95 -1.03
C GLY A 85 -8.44 4.68 -1.90
N VAL A 86 -8.06 4.82 -3.18
CA VAL A 86 -7.94 3.68 -4.10
C VAL A 86 -6.91 2.67 -3.61
N ALA A 87 -5.72 3.12 -3.21
CA ALA A 87 -4.66 2.24 -2.78
C ALA A 87 -5.02 1.45 -1.49
N SER A 88 -5.80 2.06 -0.59
CA SER A 88 -6.29 1.40 0.63
C SER A 88 -7.23 0.22 0.37
N THR A 89 -7.85 0.14 -0.81
CA THR A 89 -8.75 -0.98 -1.16
C THR A 89 -8.04 -2.33 -1.17
N VAL A 90 -6.74 -2.35 -1.49
CA VAL A 90 -5.91 -3.55 -1.43
C VAL A 90 -5.72 -4.04 0.00
N LEU A 91 -5.67 -3.12 0.97
CA LEU A 91 -5.63 -3.48 2.39
C LEU A 91 -6.92 -4.18 2.83
N LEU A 92 -8.07 -3.63 2.43
CA LEU A 92 -9.37 -4.25 2.67
C LEU A 92 -9.51 -5.61 1.99
N PHE A 93 -9.05 -5.73 0.75
CA PHE A 93 -9.11 -6.99 0.00
C PHE A 93 -8.29 -8.10 0.67
N GLU A 94 -7.05 -7.81 1.09
CA GLU A 94 -6.22 -8.84 1.72
C GLU A 94 -6.71 -9.21 3.13
N GLU A 95 -7.22 -8.25 3.90
CA GLU A 95 -7.79 -8.53 5.22
C GLU A 95 -9.05 -9.41 5.10
N THR A 96 -9.92 -9.15 4.12
CA THR A 96 -11.11 -10.01 3.86
C THR A 96 -10.70 -11.43 3.45
N ARG A 97 -9.67 -11.58 2.62
CA ARG A 97 -9.11 -12.90 2.25
C ARG A 97 -8.56 -13.65 3.45
N LYS A 98 -7.84 -12.96 4.35
CA LYS A 98 -7.29 -13.53 5.59
C LYS A 98 -8.39 -14.01 6.52
N LEU A 99 -9.46 -13.22 6.70
CA LEU A 99 -10.62 -13.60 7.51
C LEU A 99 -11.36 -14.82 6.93
N ALA A 100 -11.50 -14.89 5.60
CA ALA A 100 -12.07 -16.06 4.93
C ALA A 100 -11.21 -17.32 5.18
N GLY A 101 -9.88 -17.22 5.03
CA GLY A 101 -8.96 -18.34 5.28
C GLY A 101 -8.89 -18.78 6.76
N ALA A 102 -8.99 -17.83 7.70
CA ALA A 102 -9.03 -18.13 9.13
C ALA A 102 -10.31 -18.89 9.53
N SER A 103 -11.44 -18.55 8.89
CA SER A 103 -12.73 -19.22 9.11
C SER A 103 -12.71 -20.67 8.62
N VAL A 104 -12.05 -20.94 7.49
CA VAL A 104 -11.87 -22.31 6.95
C VAL A 104 -10.98 -23.18 7.85
N ARG A 105 -9.92 -22.62 8.44
CA ARG A 105 -9.04 -23.37 9.35
C ARG A 105 -9.68 -23.74 10.68
N ARG A 106 -10.70 -23.01 11.15
CA ARG A 106 -11.43 -23.35 12.38
C ARG A 106 -12.33 -24.58 12.19
N THR A 107 -12.92 -24.76 11.01
CA THR A 107 -13.80 -25.90 10.72
C THR A 107 -13.04 -27.23 10.72
N SER A 108 -11.88 -27.32 10.07
CA SER A 108 -11.09 -28.57 10.06
C SER A 108 -10.52 -28.98 11.42
N ARG A 109 -10.33 -28.04 12.35
CA ARG A 109 -9.81 -28.35 13.69
C ARG A 109 -10.89 -28.94 14.61
N HIS A 110 -12.16 -28.68 14.32
CA HIS A 110 -13.29 -29.26 15.03
C HIS A 110 -13.54 -30.72 14.60
N ASP A 111 -13.34 -31.04 13.32
CA ASP A 111 -13.51 -32.41 12.80
C ASP A 111 -12.41 -33.39 13.26
N ALA A 112 -11.22 -32.90 13.58
CA ALA A 112 -10.09 -33.73 14.01
C ALA A 112 -10.14 -34.13 15.51
N LEU A 113 -10.99 -33.50 16.32
CA LEU A 113 -11.13 -33.81 17.76
C LEU A 113 -12.24 -34.83 18.05
N HIS A 114 -13.05 -35.19 17.05
CA HIS A 114 -14.18 -36.11 17.17
C HIS A 114 -13.96 -37.46 16.44
N ARG A 115 -12.72 -37.76 16.00
CA ARG A 115 -12.31 -39.07 15.49
C ARG A 115 -11.25 -39.67 16.41
#